data_AF-A0A382NB70-F1
#
_entry.id   AF-A0A382NB70-F1
#
_cell.length_a   1.000
_cell.length_b   1.000
_cell.length_c   1.000
_cell.angle_alpha   90.00
_cell.angle_beta   90.00
_cell.angle_gamma   90.00
#
_symmetry.space_group_name_H-M   'P 1'
#
loop_
_entity.id
_entity.type
_entity.pdbx_description
1 polymer ?
#
loop_
_entity_poly.entity_id
_entity_poly.type
_entity_poly.pdbx_seq_one_letter_code
_entity_poly.pdbx_strand_id
1 'polypeptide(L)' 'DRCQFERLGYFCVDPDSSDGQLVFNRTVSLRDVWAKIARTMKAGG' A
#
# COMPACT_ATOMS: atom_id res chain seq x y z
N ASP A 1 12.66 6.07 -4.68
CA ASP A 1 12.27 6.43 -3.31
C ASP A 1 10.94 5.82 -2.88
N ARG A 2 10.80 5.54 -1.58
CA ARG A 2 9.56 5.07 -0.94
C ARG A 2 9.14 6.07 0.13
N CYS A 3 7.88 6.45 0.15
CA CYS A 3 7.33 7.41 1.10
C CYS A 3 6.10 6.84 1.80
N GLN A 4 5.87 7.26 3.04
CA GLN A 4 4.64 6.96 3.77
C GLN A 4 3.74 8.18 3.73
N PHE A 5 2.51 8.00 3.24
CA PHE A 5 1.49 9.02 3.37
C PHE A 5 0.69 8.75 4.64
N GLU A 6 0.56 9.76 5.48
CA GLU A 6 -0.09 9.62 6.79
C GLU A 6 -1.47 8.99 6.67
N ARG A 7 -1.70 7.93 7.45
CA ARG A 7 -2.97 7.19 7.52
C ARG A 7 -3.46 6.57 6.20
N LEU A 8 -2.70 6.69 5.10
CA LEU A 8 -3.06 6.15 3.79
C LEU A 8 -2.29 4.88 3.44
N GLY A 9 -0.97 4.88 3.62
CA GLY A 9 -0.14 3.74 3.25
C GLY A 9 1.27 4.14 2.83
N TYR A 10 1.98 3.16 2.28
CA TYR A 10 3.29 3.34 1.68
C TYR A 10 3.17 3.41 0.17
N PHE A 11 3.94 4.30 -0.43
CA PHE A 11 3.91 4.63 -1.85
C PHE A 11 5.32 4.73 -2.42
N CYS A 12 5.42 4.62 -3.74
CA CYS A 12 6.62 4.96 -4.50
C CYS A 12 6.25 5.88 -5.66
N VAL A 13 7.21 6.69 -6.11
CA VAL A 13 7.04 7.54 -7.29
C VAL A 13 6.97 6.64 -8.53
N ASP A 14 5.98 6.87 -9.38
CA ASP A 14 5.82 6.17 -10.66
C ASP A 14 6.87 6.68 -11.68
N PRO A 15 7.50 5.81 -12.48
CA PRO A 15 8.45 6.21 -13.52
C PRO A 15 7.92 7.23 -14.54
N ASP A 16 6.61 7.26 -14.77
CA ASP A 16 5.94 8.20 -15.69
C ASP A 16 5.69 9.58 -15.04
N SER A 17 6.14 9.78 -13.79
CA SER A 17 6.10 11.09 -13.14
C SER A 17 7.00 12.09 -13.86
N SER A 18 6.51 13.31 -14.01
CA SER A 18 7.24 14.41 -14.64
C SER A 18 7.04 15.71 -13.88
N ASP A 19 7.81 16.74 -14.23
CA ASP A 19 7.69 18.06 -13.60
C ASP A 19 6.27 18.60 -13.76
N GLY A 20 5.62 18.92 -12.64
CA GLY A 20 4.22 19.36 -12.59
C GLY A 20 3.18 18.24 -12.55
N GLN A 21 3.59 16.98 -12.71
CA GLN A 21 2.71 15.80 -12.63
C GLN A 21 3.39 14.66 -11.88
N LEU A 22 3.30 14.71 -10.55
CA LEU A 22 3.78 13.63 -9.68
C LEU A 22 2.73 12.54 -9.54
N VAL A 23 3.11 11.31 -9.89
CA VAL A 23 2.26 10.13 -9.77
C VAL A 23 2.85 9.20 -8.71
N PHE A 24 2.02 8.76 -7.76
CA PHE A 24 2.42 7.87 -6.68
C PHE A 24 1.65 6.56 -6.73
N ASN A 25 2.38 5.45 -6.83
CA ASN A 25 1.81 4.12 -6.77
C ASN A 25 1.76 3.62 -5.33
N ARG A 26 0.59 3.11 -4.91
CA ARG A 26 0.43 2.52 -3.58
C ARG A 26 1.06 1.13 -3.53
N THR A 27 2.09 0.97 -2.69
CA THR A 27 2.80 -0.30 -2.51
C THR A 27 2.09 -1.20 -1.50
N VAL A 28 1.75 -0.68 -0.32
CA VAL A 28 1.09 -1.46 0.75
C VAL A 28 0.21 -0.56 1.62
N SER A 29 -0.95 -1.08 2.04
CA SER A 29 -1.85 -0.40 2.98
C SER A 29 -1.33 -0.49 4.42
N LEU A 30 -1.71 0.46 5.29
CA LEU A 30 -1.24 0.47 6.69
C LEU A 30 -1.72 -0.70 7.55
N ARG A 31 -2.82 -1.36 7.16
CA ARG A 31 -3.29 -2.57 7.83
C ARG A 31 -2.94 -3.78 7.00
N ASP A 32 -2.44 -4.79 7.70
CA ASP A 32 -2.14 -6.09 7.13
C ASP A 32 -3.45 -6.86 6.86
N VAL A 33 -3.91 -6.79 5.62
CA VAL A 33 -5.10 -7.52 5.16
C VAL A 33 -4.86 -9.03 5.19
N TRP A 34 -3.61 -9.48 5.04
CA TRP A 34 -3.27 -10.90 5.08
C TRP A 34 -3.44 -11.48 6.48
N ALA A 35 -3.09 -10.74 7.54
CA ALA A 35 -3.37 -11.17 8.90
C ALA A 35 -4.88 -11.35 9.17
N LYS A 36 -5.74 -10.54 8.54
CA LYS A 36 -7.19 -10.68 8.63
C LYS A 36 -7.68 -11.91 7.84
N ILE A 37 -7.22 -12.08 6.59
CA ILE A 37 -7.60 -13.22 5.73
C ILE A 37 -7.15 -14.54 6.37
N ALA A 38 -5.91 -14.60 6.88
CA ALA A 38 -5.36 -15.79 7.52
C ALA A 38 -6.17 -16.21 8.77
N ARG A 39 -6.63 -15.25 9.59
CA ARG A 39 -7.53 -15.55 10.72
C ARG A 39 -8.88 -16.09 10.26
N THR A 40 -9.44 -15.55 9.19
CA THR A 40 -10.70 -16.05 8.62
C THR A 40 -10.54 -17.46 8.06
N MET A 41 -9.46 -17.75 7.34
CA MET A 41 -9.20 -19.08 6.77
C MET A 41 -8.97 -20.16 7.84
N LYS A 42 -8.36 -19.81 8.99
CA LYS A 42 -8.12 -20.76 10.10
C LYS A 42 -9.36 -21.12 10.91
N ALA A 43 -10.41 -20.31 10.86
CA ALA A 43 -11.63 -20.49 11.66
C ALA A 43 -12.74 -21.28 10.93
N GLY A 44 -12.53 -21.63 9.66
CA GLY A 44 -13.49 -22.36 8.83
C GLY A 44 -13.06 -23.79 8.46
N GLY A 45 -12.05 -24.34 9.14
CA GLY A 45 -11.56 -25.72 8.98
C GLY A 45 -11.88 -26.57 10.20
#